data_AF-A0A496W500-F1
#
_entry.id   AF-A0A496W500-F1
#
_cell.length_a   1.000
_cell.length_b   1.000
_cell.length_c   1.000
_cell.angle_alpha   90.00
_cell.angle_beta   90.00
_cell.angle_gamma   90.00
#
_symmetry.space_group_name_H-M   'P 1'
#
loop_
_entity.id
_entity.type
_entity.pdbx_description
1 polymer ?
#
loop_
_entity_poly.entity_id
_entity_poly.type
_entity_poly.pdbx_seq_one_letter_code
_entity_poly.pdbx_strand_id
1 'polypeptide(L)'
;MKNDVLRWLAEDSTAYLSTFFDLYRLPNDFPQFKEAQKQQEPLQRVNYLETAFENNINHDKFIPYIQLYEFEGLLFSEVQAIDECVTLTLDTPSQLYCTRAQF
;
A
#
# COMPACT_ATOMS: atom_id res chain seq x y z
N MET A 1 0.59 12.58 6.36
CA MET A 1 1.32 11.72 5.42
C MET A 1 2.75 12.20 5.16
N LYS A 2 2.97 13.28 4.40
CA LYS A 2 4.34 13.76 4.10
C LYS A 2 5.20 13.96 5.36
N ASN A 3 4.66 14.68 6.34
CA ASN A 3 5.40 15.01 7.56
C ASN A 3 5.75 13.77 8.39
N ASP A 4 4.89 12.75 8.36
CA ASP A 4 5.11 11.49 9.09
C ASP A 4 6.26 10.69 8.45
N VAL A 5 6.26 10.60 7.11
CA VAL A 5 7.33 9.97 6.34
C VAL A 5 8.67 10.64 6.61
N LEU A 6 8.72 11.98 6.54
CA LEU A 6 9.95 12.73 6.81
C LEU A 6 10.42 12.59 8.25
N ARG A 7 9.47 12.54 9.20
CA ARG A 7 9.78 12.32 10.61
C ARG A 7 10.41 10.95 10.84
N TRP A 8 9.85 9.88 10.27
CA TRP A 8 10.42 8.53 10.42
C TRP A 8 11.79 8.38 9.78
N LEU A 9 11.99 8.97 8.60
CA LEU A 9 13.31 9.02 7.95
C LEU A 9 14.36 9.77 8.79
N ALA A 10 13.92 10.78 9.56
CA ALA A 10 14.79 11.51 10.47
C ALA A 10 15.05 10.76 11.79
N GLU A 11 14.08 9.98 12.26
CA GLU A 11 14.20 9.17 13.49
C GLU A 11 15.19 8.00 13.31
N ASP A 12 15.16 7.32 12.16
CA ASP A 12 16.13 6.28 11.83
C ASP A 12 16.78 6.54 10.46
N SER A 13 17.93 7.21 10.50
CA SER A 13 18.71 7.51 9.30
C SER A 13 19.31 6.27 8.62
N THR A 14 19.27 5.08 9.22
CA THR A 14 19.79 3.84 8.63
C THR A 14 18.73 3.03 7.90
N ALA A 15 17.45 3.23 8.23
CA ALA A 15 16.34 2.50 7.67
C ALA A 15 15.99 2.93 6.23
N TYR A 16 15.45 1.97 5.47
CA TYR A 16 14.70 2.22 4.25
C TYR A 16 13.21 2.27 4.60
N LEU A 17 12.48 3.23 4.04
CA LEU A 17 11.06 3.41 4.30
C LEU A 17 10.26 3.20 3.04
N SER A 18 9.24 2.36 3.12
CA SER A 18 8.24 2.19 2.07
C SER A 18 6.83 2.38 2.62
N THR A 19 5.87 2.56 1.73
CA THR A 19 4.45 2.74 2.08
C THR A 19 3.62 1.55 1.64
N PHE A 20 2.41 1.43 2.17
CA PHE A 20 1.45 0.42 1.74
C PHE A 20 0.07 1.07 1.70
N PHE A 21 -0.15 1.91 0.69
CA PHE A 21 -1.39 2.68 0.55
C PHE A 21 -2.28 2.09 -0.52
N ASP A 22 -3.58 2.01 -0.27
CA ASP A 22 -4.59 1.64 -1.26
C ASP A 22 -4.83 2.80 -2.23
N LEU A 23 -4.67 2.56 -3.54
CA LEU A 23 -4.90 3.52 -4.61
C LEU A 23 -6.27 4.21 -4.50
N TYR A 24 -7.33 3.44 -4.19
CA TYR A 24 -8.70 3.92 -4.22
C TYR A 24 -9.10 4.72 -2.97
N ARG A 25 -8.30 4.62 -1.90
CA ARG A 25 -8.50 5.36 -0.65
C ARG A 25 -7.48 6.47 -0.44
N LEU A 26 -6.69 6.81 -1.47
CA LEU A 26 -5.79 7.94 -1.41
C LEU A 26 -6.56 9.26 -1.24
N PRO A 27 -6.03 10.19 -0.43
CA PRO A 27 -6.68 11.46 -0.22
C PRO A 27 -6.55 12.36 -1.46
N ASN A 28 -7.52 13.25 -1.66
CA ASN A 28 -7.57 14.12 -2.85
C ASN A 28 -6.43 15.14 -2.93
N ASP A 29 -5.73 15.40 -1.82
CA ASP A 29 -4.57 16.29 -1.72
C ASP A 29 -3.24 15.58 -2.01
N PHE A 30 -3.27 14.29 -2.40
CA PHE A 30 -2.09 13.54 -2.78
C PHE A 30 -1.38 14.20 -3.99
N PRO A 31 -0.03 14.22 -4.01
CA PRO A 31 0.73 14.89 -5.08
C PRO A 31 0.31 14.39 -6.46
N GLN A 32 -0.03 15.36 -7.33
CA GLN A 32 -0.42 15.14 -8.72
C GLN A 32 -1.63 14.19 -8.92
N PHE A 33 -2.48 14.00 -7.89
CA PHE A 33 -3.62 13.08 -7.94
C PHE A 33 -4.58 13.35 -9.11
N LYS A 34 -4.92 14.62 -9.35
CA LYS A 34 -5.80 15.01 -10.48
C LYS A 34 -5.24 14.65 -11.85
N GLU A 35 -3.92 14.70 -12.01
CA GLU A 35 -3.24 14.35 -13.26
C GLU A 35 -3.13 12.84 -13.41
N ALA A 36 -2.91 12.11 -12.32
CA ALA A 36 -2.91 10.66 -12.28
C ALA A 36 -4.28 10.07 -12.68
N GLN A 37 -5.37 10.72 -12.30
CA GLN A 37 -6.72 10.30 -12.66
C GLN A 37 -7.01 10.37 -14.17
N LYS A 38 -6.21 11.13 -14.93
CA LYS A 38 -6.30 11.19 -16.40
C LYS A 38 -5.68 9.97 -17.08
N GLN A 39 -4.87 9.18 -16.37
CA GLN A 39 -4.30 7.95 -16.90
C GLN A 39 -5.41 6.90 -17.06
N GLN A 40 -5.48 6.30 -18.24
CA GLN A 40 -6.50 5.29 -18.56
C GLN A 40 -6.19 3.96 -17.87
N GLU A 41 -4.91 3.54 -17.89
CA GLU A 41 -4.48 2.29 -17.28
C GLU A 41 -4.22 2.44 -15.78
N PRO A 42 -4.80 1.60 -14.91
CA PRO A 42 -4.62 1.72 -13.47
C PRO A 42 -3.16 1.56 -13.01
N LEU A 43 -2.38 0.69 -13.67
CA LEU A 43 -0.95 0.53 -13.38
C LEU A 43 -0.16 1.80 -13.71
N GLN A 44 -0.50 2.49 -14.80
CA GLN A 44 0.12 3.77 -15.14
C GLN A 44 -0.22 4.85 -14.13
N ARG A 45 -1.45 4.84 -13.60
CA ARG A 45 -1.87 5.73 -12.52
C ARG A 45 -1.04 5.51 -11.25
N VAL A 46 -0.82 4.25 -10.85
CA VAL A 46 0.03 3.90 -9.70
C VAL A 46 1.45 4.42 -9.91
N ASN A 47 2.10 4.05 -11.02
CA ASN A 47 3.47 4.48 -11.31
C ASN A 47 3.61 6.01 -11.30
N TYR A 48 2.61 6.72 -11.83
CA TYR A 48 2.59 8.17 -11.85
C TYR A 48 2.49 8.77 -10.43
N LEU A 49 1.63 8.20 -9.58
CA LEU A 49 1.46 8.63 -8.19
C LEU A 49 2.69 8.32 -7.34
N GLU A 50 3.28 7.14 -7.50
CA GLU A 50 4.53 6.75 -6.83
C GLU A 50 5.66 7.70 -7.21
N THR A 51 5.85 7.96 -8.52
CA THR A 51 6.85 8.93 -9.00
C THR A 51 6.59 10.33 -8.45
N ALA A 52 5.33 10.78 -8.44
CA ALA A 52 4.96 12.07 -7.88
C ALA A 52 5.26 12.16 -6.37
N PHE A 53 5.08 11.06 -5.64
CA PHE A 53 5.30 11.00 -4.21
C PHE A 53 6.78 10.89 -3.86
N GLU A 54 7.55 10.08 -4.60
CA GLU A 54 9.01 10.02 -4.53
C GLU A 54 9.61 11.40 -4.68
N ASN A 55 9.24 12.13 -5.74
CA ASN A 55 9.70 13.50 -5.98
C ASN A 55 9.24 14.49 -4.91
N ASN A 56 8.09 14.24 -4.27
CA ASN A 56 7.59 15.12 -3.21
C ASN A 56 8.37 14.97 -1.89
N ILE A 57 8.81 13.74 -1.58
CA ILE A 57 9.64 13.43 -0.41
C ILE A 57 11.11 13.73 -0.70
N ASN A 58 11.58 13.41 -1.91
CA ASN A 58 12.93 13.64 -2.43
C ASN A 58 14.02 13.13 -1.49
N HIS A 59 13.97 11.83 -1.17
CA HIS A 59 14.89 11.18 -0.25
C HIS A 59 15.28 9.78 -0.74
N ASP A 60 16.58 9.50 -0.89
CA ASP A 60 17.11 8.28 -1.53
C ASP A 60 16.71 6.96 -0.84
N LYS A 61 16.35 7.01 0.44
CA LYS A 61 15.90 5.85 1.24
C LYS A 61 14.39 5.66 1.28
N PHE A 62 13.65 6.52 0.59
CA PHE A 62 12.21 6.44 0.51
C PHE A 62 11.79 5.76 -0.79
N ILE A 63 11.04 4.67 -0.68
CA ILE A 63 10.56 3.88 -1.81
C ILE A 63 9.03 3.84 -1.73
N PRO A 64 8.30 4.73 -2.43
CA PRO A 64 6.85 4.73 -2.35
C PRO A 64 6.29 3.44 -2.97
N TYR A 65 5.25 2.93 -2.34
CA TYR A 65 4.48 1.81 -2.87
C TYR A 65 2.98 2.04 -2.63
N ILE A 66 2.21 1.94 -3.72
CA ILE A 66 0.76 2.11 -3.76
C ILE A 66 0.15 0.82 -4.34
N GLN A 67 -0.70 0.19 -3.55
CA GLN A 67 -1.36 -1.05 -3.90
C GLN A 67 -2.49 -0.79 -4.90
N LEU A 68 -2.42 -1.46 -6.06
CA LEU A 68 -3.39 -1.33 -7.14
C LEU A 68 -4.63 -2.22 -6.95
N TYR A 69 -4.41 -3.49 -6.59
CA TYR A 69 -5.47 -4.48 -6.48
C TYR A 69 -5.88 -4.65 -5.01
N GLU A 70 -7.17 -4.89 -4.77
CA GLU A 70 -7.64 -5.15 -3.42
C GLU A 70 -6.89 -6.35 -2.83
N PHE A 71 -6.30 -6.13 -1.65
CA PHE A 71 -5.54 -7.13 -0.90
C PHE A 71 -6.32 -8.42 -0.68
N GLU A 72 -7.66 -8.33 -0.65
CA GLU A 72 -8.56 -9.47 -0.46
C GLU A 72 -8.43 -10.52 -1.59
N GLY A 73 -8.20 -10.10 -2.84
CA GLY A 73 -7.98 -11.03 -3.94
C GLY A 73 -6.72 -11.88 -3.76
N LEU A 74 -5.64 -11.28 -3.25
CA LEU A 74 -4.40 -11.98 -2.88
C LEU A 74 -4.62 -12.82 -1.61
N LEU A 75 -5.34 -12.29 -0.63
CA LEU A 75 -5.67 -12.98 0.62
C LEU A 75 -6.44 -14.28 0.36
N PHE A 76 -7.34 -14.25 -0.62
CA PHE A 76 -8.21 -15.37 -0.97
C PHE A 76 -7.75 -16.17 -2.19
N SER A 77 -6.71 -15.75 -2.92
CA SER A 77 -6.16 -16.53 -4.04
C SER A 77 -5.49 -17.81 -3.56
N GLU A 78 -4.86 -17.78 -2.37
CA GLU A 78 -4.23 -18.95 -1.77
C GLU A 78 -4.25 -18.87 -0.24
N VAL A 79 -5.44 -19.12 0.32
CA VAL A 79 -5.71 -19.03 1.76
C VAL A 79 -4.72 -19.89 2.57
N GLN A 80 -4.28 -21.05 2.05
CA GLN A 80 -3.34 -21.92 2.75
C GLN A 80 -1.92 -21.35 2.83
N ALA A 81 -1.39 -20.76 1.75
CA ALA A 81 -0.07 -20.14 1.77
C ALA A 81 -0.02 -18.93 2.71
N ILE A 82 -1.13 -18.20 2.82
CA ILE A 82 -1.26 -17.08 3.74
C ILE A 82 -1.47 -17.56 5.17
N ASP A 83 -2.24 -18.62 5.39
CA ASP A 83 -2.34 -19.29 6.69
C ASP A 83 -0.94 -19.70 7.16
N GLU A 84 -0.15 -20.41 6.35
CA GLU A 84 1.23 -20.77 6.67
C GLU A 84 2.12 -19.56 7.02
N CYS A 85 1.99 -18.43 6.29
CA CYS A 85 2.74 -17.21 6.58
C CYS A 85 2.27 -16.47 7.84
N VAL A 86 0.96 -16.49 8.13
CA VAL A 86 0.33 -15.76 9.25
C VAL A 86 0.36 -16.56 10.55
N THR A 87 0.39 -17.90 10.46
CA THR A 87 0.38 -18.83 11.62
C THR A 87 1.63 -18.70 12.50
N LEU A 88 2.64 -17.91 12.11
CA LEU A 88 3.71 -17.52 13.04
C LEU A 88 3.27 -16.57 14.16
N THR A 89 2.02 -16.05 14.19
CA THR A 89 1.59 -15.17 15.30
C THR A 89 0.16 -15.27 15.83
N LEU A 90 -0.73 -16.19 15.42
CA LEU A 90 -2.08 -16.23 16.02
C LEU A 90 -2.61 -17.66 16.26
N ASP A 91 -2.57 -18.08 17.53
CA ASP A 91 -3.33 -19.22 18.06
C ASP A 91 -4.84 -18.89 18.07
N THR A 92 -5.56 -19.14 16.98
CA THR A 92 -6.80 -19.97 16.91
C THR A 92 -7.70 -19.66 15.68
N PRO A 93 -8.33 -20.67 15.03
CA PRO A 93 -8.90 -20.56 13.68
C PRO A 93 -10.41 -20.22 13.60
N SER A 94 -11.01 -19.60 14.61
CA SER A 94 -12.47 -19.69 14.80
C SER A 94 -13.34 -18.60 14.16
N GLN A 95 -12.85 -17.69 13.30
CA GLN A 95 -13.66 -16.54 12.82
C GLN A 95 -13.68 -16.27 11.30
N LEU A 96 -13.24 -17.20 10.45
CA LEU A 96 -13.26 -17.00 8.99
C LEU A 96 -14.60 -17.31 8.28
N TYR A 97 -15.67 -17.64 9.01
CA TYR A 97 -16.93 -18.08 8.39
C TYR A 97 -17.91 -16.97 7.94
N CYS A 98 -17.62 -15.68 8.11
CA CYS A 98 -18.56 -14.61 7.74
C CYS A 98 -18.22 -13.82 6.46
N THR A 99 -17.00 -13.92 5.92
CA THR A 99 -16.56 -13.09 4.77
C THR A 99 -16.84 -13.74 3.41
N ARG A 100 -17.96 -14.48 3.26
CA ARG A 100 -18.35 -15.14 1.99
C ARG A 100 -19.68 -14.65 1.40
N ALA A 101 -20.27 -13.59 1.93
CA ALA A 101 -21.57 -13.11 1.46
C ALA A 101 -21.52 -11.94 0.46
N GLN A 102 -20.37 -11.33 0.16
CA GLN A 102 -20.33 -10.11 -0.67
C GLN A 102 -19.10 -9.97 -1.59
N PHE A 103 -18.57 -11.09 -2.10
CA PHE A 103 -17.85 -11.07 -3.38
C PHE A 103 -18.72 -11.71 -4.45
#